data_AF-A0A1J1DYB8-F1
#
_entry.id   AF-A0A1J1DYB8-F1
#
_cell.length_a   1.000
_cell.length_b   1.000
_cell.length_c   1.000
_cell.angle_alpha   90.00
_cell.angle_beta   90.00
_cell.angle_gamma   90.00
#
_symmetry.space_group_name_H-M   'P 1'
#
loop_
_entity.id
_entity.type
_entity.pdbx_description
1 polymer ?
#
loop_
_entity_poly.entity_id
_entity_poly.type
_entity_poly.pdbx_seq_one_letter_code
_entity_poly.pdbx_strand_id
1 'polypeptide(L)'
;MFKNLFSLLTLGLVVFSCSKPNDTAEKALEISSVKFEKRKNLNGDNVSEFYEKLFITKTPARAKGKNVAAGATNGYANEFVIAATDIEGDSIINVNLPYNSQFTNLTTNATVKATITFKSAVEGITLGGTAITGKTAEIPFEIPATELTKEKLEVGSFRKDFEFSKAGGASAVKKYTVVFKFSNNKFDKCTIEQGEFGFIVAETGANAKANFNSHTSDPAAGTKVFAHYSTGNNSGKDGLTAANAIEFELRKGKASTAYPTGGELTTSGALDTAYFKADALILPDGAFIELGTTDKDDVDPITGIKKTGGTVTAGQTDLKGASGQSSVSYTFRVVAQDGITKKHYKLTINANAPS
;
A
#
# COMPACT_ATOMS: atom_id res chain seq x y z
N MET A 1 -79.20 28.95 40.66
CA MET A 1 -78.36 28.20 39.71
C MET A 1 -76.96 28.77 39.73
N PHE A 2 -76.02 28.15 40.46
CA PHE A 2 -74.59 28.33 40.23
C PHE A 2 -73.92 27.00 40.56
N LYS A 3 -73.22 26.47 39.55
CA LYS A 3 -72.57 25.16 39.53
C LYS A 3 -71.23 25.28 40.27
N ASN A 4 -71.07 24.55 41.37
CA ASN A 4 -69.77 24.21 41.93
C ASN A 4 -69.25 22.96 41.23
N LEU A 5 -68.21 23.10 40.42
CA LEU A 5 -67.47 21.98 39.85
C LEU A 5 -66.08 21.97 40.50
N PHE A 6 -65.98 21.38 41.69
CA PHE A 6 -64.70 20.94 42.25
C PHE A 6 -64.51 19.47 41.90
N SER A 7 -63.87 19.21 40.77
CA SER A 7 -63.35 17.89 40.44
C SER A 7 -61.95 17.77 41.06
N LEU A 8 -61.79 16.77 41.91
CA LEU A 8 -60.52 16.27 42.43
C LEU A 8 -59.57 15.98 41.24
N LEU A 9 -58.46 16.72 41.15
CA LEU A 9 -57.35 16.38 40.27
C LEU A 9 -56.25 15.76 41.13
N THR A 10 -56.25 14.44 41.18
CA THR A 10 -55.17 13.65 41.78
C THR A 10 -53.92 13.81 40.90
N LEU A 11 -53.02 14.72 41.27
CA LEU A 11 -51.70 14.83 40.67
C LEU A 11 -50.91 13.55 40.99
N GLY A 12 -50.93 12.60 40.06
CA GLY A 12 -49.92 11.55 40.00
C GLY A 12 -48.57 12.20 39.71
N LEU A 13 -47.74 12.32 40.74
CA LEU A 13 -46.34 12.72 40.62
C LEU A 13 -45.61 11.60 39.86
N VAL A 14 -45.53 11.70 38.54
CA VAL A 14 -44.56 10.91 37.76
C VAL A 14 -43.19 11.49 38.10
N VAL A 15 -42.49 10.85 39.03
CA VAL A 15 -41.07 11.12 39.26
C VAL A 15 -40.35 10.62 38.01
N PHE A 16 -40.10 11.52 37.06
CA PHE A 16 -39.01 11.31 36.10
C PHE A 16 -37.73 11.22 36.93
N SER A 17 -37.32 9.99 37.24
CA SER A 17 -35.96 9.73 37.68
C SER A 17 -35.06 10.04 36.49
N CYS A 18 -34.69 11.31 36.38
CA CYS A 18 -33.63 11.78 35.54
C CYS A 18 -32.36 11.13 36.12
N SER A 19 -32.05 9.93 35.62
CA SER A 19 -30.79 9.27 35.87
C SER A 19 -29.75 10.20 35.28
N LYS A 20 -29.12 11.04 36.11
CA LYS A 20 -27.93 11.76 35.70
C LYS A 20 -26.96 10.72 35.11
N PRO A 21 -26.44 10.92 33.89
CA PRO A 21 -25.28 10.17 33.44
C PRO A 21 -24.23 10.30 34.53
N ASN A 22 -23.62 9.18 34.91
CA ASN A 22 -22.61 9.19 35.95
C ASN A 22 -21.34 9.79 35.33
N ASP A 23 -21.17 11.12 35.45
CA ASP A 23 -20.11 11.92 34.81
C ASP A 23 -18.69 11.33 34.96
N THR A 24 -18.46 10.55 36.03
CA THR A 24 -17.18 9.87 36.31
C THR A 24 -16.88 8.72 35.35
N ALA A 25 -17.89 7.96 34.92
CA ALA A 25 -17.71 6.83 34.00
C ALA A 25 -17.51 7.30 32.55
N GLU A 26 -18.19 8.37 32.13
CA GLU A 26 -18.00 8.97 30.80
C GLU A 26 -16.63 9.61 30.62
N LYS A 27 -16.14 10.34 31.64
CA LYS A 27 -14.78 10.90 31.65
C LYS A 27 -13.69 9.82 31.66
N ALA A 28 -13.96 8.66 32.26
CA ALA A 28 -13.00 7.55 32.25
C ALA A 28 -12.80 6.95 30.85
N LEU A 29 -13.83 7.03 29.99
CA LEU A 29 -13.84 6.45 28.64
C LEU A 29 -13.31 7.38 27.55
N GLU A 30 -12.55 8.41 27.91
CA GLU A 30 -11.83 9.24 26.94
C GLU A 30 -10.63 8.46 26.35
N ILE A 31 -10.67 8.22 25.03
CA ILE A 31 -9.60 7.53 24.31
C ILE A 31 -8.45 8.50 24.03
N SER A 32 -7.22 8.11 24.35
CA SER A 32 -6.00 8.88 24.07
C SER A 32 -5.27 8.42 22.81
N SER A 33 -5.38 7.13 22.47
CA SER A 33 -4.76 6.58 21.25
C SER A 33 -5.46 5.32 20.81
N VAL A 34 -5.49 5.11 19.50
CA VAL A 34 -5.85 3.82 18.89
C VAL A 34 -4.70 3.40 17.99
N LYS A 35 -4.34 2.12 18.03
CA LYS A 35 -3.33 1.58 17.13
C LYS A 35 -3.63 0.15 16.71
N PHE A 36 -3.18 -0.22 15.52
CA PHE A 36 -3.13 -1.59 15.04
C PHE A 36 -1.67 -2.05 15.13
N GLU A 37 -1.40 -3.11 15.88
CA GLU A 37 -0.04 -3.66 15.97
C GLU A 37 0.12 -4.82 14.98
N LYS A 38 1.23 -4.82 14.23
CA LYS A 38 1.54 -5.87 13.24
C LYS A 38 1.48 -7.28 13.86
N ARG A 39 2.10 -7.46 15.03
CA ARG A 39 2.15 -8.74 15.75
C ARG A 39 0.77 -9.29 16.14
N LYS A 40 -0.23 -8.41 16.27
CA LYS A 40 -1.62 -8.77 16.61
C LYS A 40 -2.48 -8.99 15.37
N ASN A 41 -2.01 -8.57 14.20
CA ASN A 41 -2.72 -8.65 12.93
C ASN A 41 -1.89 -9.48 11.93
N LEU A 42 -1.57 -10.71 12.32
CA LEU A 42 -0.91 -11.72 11.49
C LEU A 42 -1.92 -12.77 11.01
N ASN A 43 -1.65 -13.37 9.86
CA ASN A 43 -2.28 -14.61 9.39
C ASN A 43 -1.19 -15.69 9.31
N GLY A 44 -1.10 -16.51 10.35
CA GLY A 44 0.02 -17.44 10.54
C GLY A 44 1.36 -16.70 10.62
N ASP A 45 2.27 -17.02 9.72
CA ASP A 45 3.58 -16.38 9.63
C ASP A 45 3.62 -15.14 8.74
N ASN A 46 2.49 -14.71 8.19
CA ASN A 46 2.40 -13.55 7.32
C ASN A 46 1.65 -12.39 7.98
N VAL A 47 1.93 -11.17 7.53
CA VAL A 47 1.10 -9.99 7.79
C VAL A 47 -0.31 -10.25 7.24
N SER A 48 -1.35 -9.91 8.00
CA SER A 48 -2.73 -10.11 7.55
C SER A 48 -3.09 -9.16 6.41
N GLU A 49 -3.98 -9.59 5.52
CA GLU A 49 -4.41 -8.77 4.39
C GLU A 49 -4.93 -7.40 4.86
N PHE A 50 -5.74 -7.34 5.92
CA PHE A 50 -6.20 -6.08 6.52
C PHE A 50 -5.03 -5.16 6.89
N TYR A 51 -4.01 -5.68 7.57
CA TYR A 51 -2.88 -4.87 7.99
C TYR A 51 -2.07 -4.37 6.80
N GLU A 52 -2.01 -5.14 5.70
CA GLU A 52 -1.42 -4.66 4.44
C GLU A 52 -2.16 -3.43 3.90
N LYS A 53 -3.51 -3.43 3.94
CA LYS A 53 -4.35 -2.32 3.45
C LYS A 53 -4.20 -1.01 4.24
N LEU A 54 -3.58 -1.05 5.43
CA LEU A 54 -3.29 0.15 6.20
C LEU A 54 -2.17 1.01 5.58
N PHE A 55 -1.41 0.46 4.64
CA PHE A 55 -0.25 1.11 4.05
C PHE A 55 -0.42 1.30 2.55
N ILE A 56 0.22 2.35 2.02
CA ILE A 56 0.27 2.58 0.58
C ILE A 56 0.99 1.45 -0.15
N THR A 57 0.50 1.03 -1.31
CA THR A 57 1.18 0.06 -2.17
C THR A 57 2.59 0.54 -2.52
N LYS A 58 3.54 -0.41 -2.61
CA LYS A 58 4.93 -0.17 -2.98
C LYS A 58 5.31 -1.07 -4.14
N THR A 59 6.26 -0.60 -4.94
CA THR A 59 6.95 -1.37 -5.96
C THR A 59 8.46 -1.24 -5.69
N PRO A 60 9.17 -2.35 -5.43
CA PRO A 60 8.67 -3.72 -5.31
C PRO A 60 7.70 -3.89 -4.13
N ALA A 61 6.84 -4.92 -4.21
CA ALA A 61 5.91 -5.24 -3.15
C ALA A 61 6.65 -5.59 -1.85
N ARG A 62 6.07 -5.19 -0.71
CA ARG A 62 6.58 -5.55 0.62
C ARG A 62 6.53 -7.06 0.82
N ALA A 63 7.49 -7.59 1.57
CA ALA A 63 7.48 -8.99 1.95
C ALA A 63 6.37 -9.25 2.99
N LYS A 64 5.59 -10.30 2.80
CA LYS A 64 4.48 -10.64 3.70
C LYS A 64 4.93 -11.35 4.97
N GLY A 65 6.05 -12.08 4.93
CA GLY A 65 6.57 -12.82 6.07
C GLY A 65 6.80 -11.92 7.30
N LYS A 66 6.36 -12.38 8.48
CA LYS A 66 6.60 -11.72 9.77
C LYS A 66 8.08 -11.71 10.11
N ASN A 67 8.79 -12.76 9.69
CA ASN A 67 10.22 -12.93 9.86
C ASN A 67 10.91 -12.54 8.54
N VAL A 68 11.92 -11.70 8.66
CA VAL A 68 12.88 -11.40 7.60
C VAL A 68 14.27 -11.70 8.16
N ALA A 69 15.27 -11.82 7.29
CA ALA A 69 16.65 -12.03 7.71
C ALA A 69 17.07 -10.99 8.77
N ALA A 70 17.98 -11.37 9.67
CA ALA A 70 18.46 -10.47 10.72
C ALA A 70 18.97 -9.15 10.10
N GLY A 71 18.49 -8.01 10.62
CA GLY A 71 18.80 -6.68 10.09
C GLY A 71 17.95 -6.21 8.90
N ALA A 72 17.04 -7.04 8.37
CA ALA A 72 16.09 -6.64 7.34
C ALA A 72 14.73 -6.22 7.95
N THR A 73 13.94 -5.48 7.16
CA THR A 73 12.53 -5.19 7.45
C THR A 73 11.67 -5.76 6.33
N ASN A 74 10.47 -6.24 6.66
CA ASN A 74 9.49 -6.66 5.67
C ASN A 74 8.77 -5.46 5.02
N GLY A 75 9.12 -4.24 5.43
CA GLY A 75 8.57 -2.98 4.91
C GLY A 75 7.26 -2.54 5.58
N TYR A 76 6.68 -3.37 6.46
CA TYR A 76 5.51 -3.02 7.25
C TYR A 76 5.93 -2.53 8.63
N ALA A 77 5.45 -1.35 9.03
CA ALA A 77 5.69 -0.79 10.36
C ALA A 77 5.16 -1.73 11.46
N ASN A 78 5.80 -1.72 12.63
CA ASN A 78 5.39 -2.54 13.77
C ASN A 78 4.01 -2.16 14.31
N GLU A 79 3.61 -0.91 14.10
CA GLU A 79 2.29 -0.40 14.45
C GLU A 79 1.83 0.64 13.42
N PHE A 80 0.51 0.71 13.25
CA PHE A 80 -0.20 1.80 12.60
C PHE A 80 -0.96 2.56 13.68
N VAL A 81 -0.51 3.78 13.98
CA VAL A 81 -1.06 4.60 15.07
C VAL A 81 -1.97 5.67 14.50
N ILE A 82 -3.19 5.77 15.04
CA ILE A 82 -4.12 6.84 14.72
C ILE A 82 -3.61 8.13 15.36
N ALA A 83 -3.47 9.20 14.58
CA ALA A 83 -3.03 10.48 15.11
C ALA A 83 -4.04 11.00 16.14
N ALA A 84 -3.57 11.70 17.17
CA ALA A 84 -4.46 12.25 18.20
C ALA A 84 -5.50 13.22 17.61
N THR A 85 -5.15 13.94 16.54
CA THR A 85 -6.05 14.84 15.80
C THR A 85 -7.16 14.11 15.05
N ASP A 86 -7.01 12.81 14.80
CA ASP A 86 -7.98 11.98 14.11
C ASP A 86 -9.00 11.35 15.06
N ILE A 87 -8.82 11.54 16.37
CA ILE A 87 -9.79 11.21 17.42
C ILE A 87 -10.57 12.50 17.70
N GLU A 88 -11.70 12.67 17.02
CA GLU A 88 -12.51 13.87 17.07
C GLU A 88 -13.45 13.85 18.27
N GLY A 89 -13.05 14.55 19.32
CA GLY A 89 -13.79 14.64 20.57
C GLY A 89 -14.01 13.26 21.19
N ASP A 90 -15.24 13.02 21.62
CA ASP A 90 -15.63 11.82 22.36
C ASP A 90 -16.46 10.82 21.54
N SER A 91 -16.46 10.97 20.22
CA SER A 91 -17.44 10.29 19.36
C SER A 91 -16.87 9.64 18.09
N ILE A 92 -15.78 10.14 17.51
CA ILE A 92 -15.30 9.66 16.21
C ILE A 92 -13.81 9.33 16.26
N ILE A 93 -13.44 8.19 15.68
CA ILE A 93 -12.04 7.78 15.46
C ILE A 93 -11.85 7.59 13.95
N ASN A 94 -11.13 8.51 13.31
CA ASN A 94 -10.81 8.40 11.90
C ASN A 94 -9.57 7.51 11.69
N VAL A 95 -9.74 6.45 10.91
CA VAL A 95 -8.63 5.63 10.41
C VAL A 95 -8.30 6.12 9.00
N ASN A 96 -7.34 7.05 8.91
CA ASN A 96 -6.90 7.66 7.65
C ASN A 96 -5.90 6.77 6.91
N LEU A 97 -6.38 6.04 5.92
CA LEU A 97 -5.55 5.21 5.04
C LEU A 97 -4.89 6.08 3.96
N PRO A 98 -3.64 5.84 3.55
CA PRO A 98 -3.09 6.51 2.37
C PRO A 98 -3.98 6.27 1.14
N TYR A 99 -4.26 7.32 0.35
CA TYR A 99 -5.02 7.15 -0.89
C TYR A 99 -4.32 6.15 -1.81
N ASN A 100 -5.07 5.25 -2.44
CA ASN A 100 -4.50 4.25 -3.33
C ASN A 100 -5.45 3.99 -4.50
N SER A 101 -5.09 4.49 -5.67
CA SER A 101 -5.89 4.32 -6.89
C SER A 101 -6.05 2.84 -7.29
N GLN A 102 -5.08 1.99 -6.92
CA GLN A 102 -5.08 0.53 -7.14
C GLN A 102 -5.51 -0.26 -5.90
N PHE A 103 -6.27 0.35 -4.98
CA PHE A 103 -6.77 -0.34 -3.80
C PHE A 103 -7.60 -1.56 -4.20
N THR A 104 -7.18 -2.73 -3.73
CA THR A 104 -7.94 -3.97 -3.87
C THR A 104 -8.71 -4.25 -2.59
N ASN A 105 -9.95 -4.71 -2.72
CA ASN A 105 -10.77 -5.09 -1.58
C ASN A 105 -10.11 -6.25 -0.80
N LEU A 106 -10.58 -6.49 0.43
CA LEU A 106 -10.25 -7.71 1.14
C LEU A 106 -10.80 -8.92 0.38
N THR A 107 -10.04 -10.02 0.38
CA THR A 107 -10.48 -11.28 -0.25
C THR A 107 -11.48 -12.05 0.60
N THR A 108 -11.39 -11.93 1.92
CA THR A 108 -12.32 -12.53 2.90
C THR A 108 -12.57 -11.57 4.07
N ASN A 109 -13.58 -11.85 4.90
CA ASN A 109 -13.76 -11.12 6.15
C ASN A 109 -12.49 -11.20 6.99
N ALA A 110 -12.11 -10.08 7.61
CA ALA A 110 -10.90 -9.97 8.40
C ALA A 110 -11.24 -9.78 9.87
N THR A 111 -10.65 -10.59 10.74
CA THR A 111 -10.62 -10.31 12.18
C THR A 111 -9.48 -9.34 12.47
N VAL A 112 -9.83 -8.16 12.98
CA VAL A 112 -8.92 -7.07 13.27
C VAL A 112 -8.78 -6.91 14.77
N LYS A 113 -7.55 -6.62 15.23
CA LYS A 113 -7.25 -6.33 16.63
C LYS A 113 -6.68 -4.93 16.76
N ALA A 114 -7.50 -4.02 17.31
CA ALA A 114 -7.07 -2.68 17.70
C ALA A 114 -6.64 -2.68 19.17
N THR A 115 -5.61 -1.91 19.50
CA THR A 115 -5.25 -1.56 20.88
C THR A 115 -5.71 -0.15 21.15
N ILE A 116 -6.63 0.01 22.09
CA ILE A 116 -7.17 1.29 22.55
C ILE A 116 -6.48 1.64 23.86
N THR A 117 -6.01 2.87 23.98
CA THR A 117 -5.51 3.44 25.24
C THR A 117 -6.47 4.53 25.69
N PHE A 118 -6.86 4.49 26.96
CA PHE A 118 -7.71 5.48 27.62
C PHE A 118 -6.84 6.48 28.39
N LYS A 119 -7.31 7.72 28.52
CA LYS A 119 -6.62 8.78 29.29
C LYS A 119 -6.50 8.42 30.78
N SER A 120 -7.47 7.68 31.31
CA SER A 120 -7.48 7.20 32.69
C SER A 120 -7.83 5.71 32.74
N ALA A 121 -7.57 5.06 33.87
CA ALA A 121 -7.89 3.64 34.02
C ALA A 121 -9.42 3.45 34.03
N VAL A 122 -9.89 2.47 33.26
CA VAL A 122 -11.30 2.10 33.15
C VAL A 122 -11.53 0.84 33.99
N GLU A 123 -12.67 0.77 34.67
CA GLU A 123 -13.11 -0.40 35.42
C GLU A 123 -14.64 -0.56 35.28
N GLY A 124 -15.14 -1.80 35.30
CA GLY A 124 -16.58 -2.07 35.25
C GLY A 124 -17.26 -1.75 33.91
N ILE A 125 -16.49 -1.63 32.82
CA ILE A 125 -16.98 -1.37 31.46
C ILE A 125 -16.70 -2.58 30.57
N THR A 126 -17.56 -2.80 29.58
CA THR A 126 -17.44 -3.83 28.55
C THR A 126 -17.60 -3.23 27.15
N LEU A 127 -17.01 -3.88 26.14
CA LEU A 127 -17.27 -3.62 24.72
C LEU A 127 -17.58 -4.95 24.03
N GLY A 128 -18.79 -5.10 23.49
CA GLY A 128 -19.22 -6.36 22.88
C GLY A 128 -19.12 -7.57 23.83
N GLY A 129 -19.35 -7.35 25.13
CA GLY A 129 -19.20 -8.37 26.18
C GLY A 129 -17.78 -8.60 26.70
N THR A 130 -16.77 -7.99 26.07
CA THR A 130 -15.38 -8.06 26.55
C THR A 130 -15.18 -7.06 27.69
N ALA A 131 -14.84 -7.55 28.89
CA ALA A 131 -14.53 -6.69 30.02
C ALA A 131 -13.23 -5.90 29.80
N ILE A 132 -13.26 -4.62 30.14
CA ILE A 132 -12.15 -3.69 30.01
C ILE A 132 -11.69 -3.29 31.41
N THR A 133 -10.39 -3.45 31.67
CA THR A 133 -9.78 -3.08 32.95
C THR A 133 -8.43 -2.43 32.71
N GLY A 134 -8.17 -1.32 33.38
CA GLY A 134 -6.92 -0.56 33.26
C GLY A 134 -6.96 0.48 32.14
N LYS A 135 -5.76 0.90 31.68
CA LYS A 135 -5.62 1.99 30.70
C LYS A 135 -5.61 1.53 29.24
N THR A 136 -5.49 0.24 28.99
CA THR A 136 -5.34 -0.30 27.63
C THR A 136 -6.22 -1.51 27.44
N ALA A 137 -6.88 -1.61 26.28
CA ALA A 137 -7.67 -2.76 25.90
C ALA A 137 -7.34 -3.21 24.49
N GLU A 138 -7.32 -4.52 24.26
CA GLU A 138 -7.34 -5.09 22.92
C GLU A 138 -8.79 -5.37 22.53
N ILE A 139 -9.23 -4.76 21.44
CA ILE A 139 -10.59 -4.89 20.94
C ILE A 139 -10.54 -5.66 19.62
N PRO A 140 -10.99 -6.93 19.61
CA PRO A 140 -11.20 -7.66 18.37
C PRO A 140 -12.52 -7.22 17.73
N PHE A 141 -12.52 -7.05 16.41
CA PHE A 141 -13.75 -6.85 15.63
C PHE A 141 -13.57 -7.36 14.20
N GLU A 142 -14.68 -7.69 13.56
CA GLU A 142 -14.68 -8.11 12.16
C GLU A 142 -14.85 -6.92 11.21
N ILE A 143 -14.10 -6.95 10.11
CA ILE A 143 -14.31 -6.12 8.93
C ILE A 143 -14.74 -7.03 7.78
N PRO A 144 -15.99 -6.91 7.29
CA PRO A 144 -16.44 -7.70 6.15
C PRO A 144 -15.70 -7.32 4.86
N ALA A 145 -15.51 -8.29 3.98
CA ALA A 145 -14.82 -8.06 2.70
C ALA A 145 -15.52 -7.03 1.80
N THR A 146 -16.83 -6.90 1.96
CA THR A 146 -17.70 -5.96 1.23
C THR A 146 -17.69 -4.54 1.79
N GLU A 147 -16.99 -4.29 2.90
CA GLU A 147 -17.00 -3.00 3.58
C GLU A 147 -15.71 -2.20 3.36
N LEU A 148 -14.54 -2.86 3.40
CA LEU A 148 -13.27 -2.20 3.12
C LEU A 148 -13.01 -2.20 1.60
N THR A 149 -13.79 -1.40 0.87
CA THR A 149 -13.70 -1.26 -0.59
C THR A 149 -13.23 0.13 -0.99
N LYS A 150 -12.61 0.25 -2.18
CA LYS A 150 -12.16 1.55 -2.70
C LYS A 150 -13.29 2.60 -2.71
N GLU A 151 -14.45 2.22 -3.23
CA GLU A 151 -15.63 3.09 -3.32
C GLU A 151 -16.05 3.65 -1.95
N LYS A 152 -16.15 2.78 -0.94
CA LYS A 152 -16.54 3.18 0.42
C LYS A 152 -15.48 4.06 1.10
N LEU A 153 -14.20 3.81 0.82
CA LEU A 153 -13.08 4.60 1.34
C LEU A 153 -12.96 5.98 0.67
N GLU A 154 -13.42 6.14 -0.58
CA GLU A 154 -13.43 7.42 -1.32
C GLU A 154 -14.61 8.32 -0.95
N VAL A 155 -15.82 7.76 -0.81
CA VAL A 155 -17.04 8.52 -0.44
C VAL A 155 -17.08 8.87 1.05
N GLY A 156 -16.29 8.15 1.85
CA GLY A 156 -15.93 8.57 3.19
C GLY A 156 -16.58 7.80 4.33
N SER A 157 -16.90 6.50 4.19
CA SER A 157 -16.54 5.49 5.22
C SER A 157 -17.20 4.11 5.15
N PHE A 158 -16.38 3.09 5.47
CA PHE A 158 -16.84 1.97 6.32
C PHE A 158 -16.84 2.43 7.79
N ARG A 159 -17.95 2.18 8.49
CA ARG A 159 -18.13 2.58 9.89
C ARG A 159 -18.26 1.37 10.79
N LYS A 160 -17.59 1.42 11.94
CA LYS A 160 -17.74 0.44 13.00
C LYS A 160 -17.97 1.15 14.32
N ASP A 161 -19.10 0.85 14.95
CA ASP A 161 -19.41 1.41 16.25
C ASP A 161 -18.80 0.58 17.37
N PHE A 162 -18.10 1.26 18.27
CA PHE A 162 -17.65 0.75 19.55
C PHE A 162 -18.57 1.28 20.63
N GLU A 163 -19.52 0.44 21.06
CA GLU A 163 -20.48 0.75 22.11
C GLU A 163 -20.02 0.17 23.43
N PHE A 164 -19.58 1.05 24.32
CA PHE A 164 -19.14 0.71 25.67
C PHE A 164 -20.34 0.68 26.60
N SER A 165 -20.48 -0.39 27.38
CA SER A 165 -21.60 -0.62 28.31
C SER A 165 -21.09 -0.99 29.70
N LYS A 166 -21.88 -0.75 30.75
CA LYS A 166 -21.54 -1.24 32.10
C LYS A 166 -21.47 -2.76 32.10
N ALA A 167 -20.53 -3.33 32.85
CA ALA A 167 -20.44 -4.77 33.05
C ALA A 167 -21.76 -5.31 33.63
N GLY A 168 -22.34 -6.32 32.97
CA GLY A 168 -23.62 -6.91 33.38
C GLY A 168 -24.87 -6.07 33.03
N GLY A 169 -24.72 -4.92 32.37
CA GLY A 169 -25.83 -4.06 31.94
C GLY A 169 -25.97 -3.96 30.42
N ALA A 170 -27.19 -3.74 29.93
CA ALA A 170 -27.48 -3.57 28.49
C ALA A 170 -27.38 -2.12 28.00
N SER A 171 -27.30 -1.13 28.90
CA SER A 171 -27.29 0.28 28.54
C SER A 171 -25.89 0.74 28.13
N ALA A 172 -25.79 1.31 26.93
CA ALA A 172 -24.59 1.98 26.44
C ALA A 172 -24.27 3.20 27.33
N VAL A 173 -23.00 3.31 27.70
CA VAL A 173 -22.42 4.43 28.45
C VAL A 173 -21.77 5.42 27.50
N LYS A 174 -21.07 4.93 26.48
CA LYS A 174 -20.39 5.78 25.49
C LYS A 174 -20.26 5.04 24.17
N LYS A 175 -20.26 5.79 23.06
CA LYS A 175 -20.15 5.25 21.72
C LYS A 175 -19.07 6.00 20.95
N TYR A 176 -18.14 5.26 20.36
CA TYR A 176 -17.21 5.78 19.37
C TYR A 176 -17.50 5.16 18.02
N THR A 177 -17.68 5.96 16.98
CA THR A 177 -17.74 5.49 15.61
C THR A 177 -16.34 5.52 15.00
N VAL A 178 -15.82 4.34 14.68
CA VAL A 178 -14.58 4.17 13.92
C VAL A 178 -14.89 4.31 12.44
N VAL A 179 -14.22 5.24 11.77
CA VAL A 179 -14.47 5.65 10.40
C VAL A 179 -13.22 5.36 9.58
N PHE A 180 -13.26 4.35 8.72
CA PHE A 180 -12.17 4.07 7.78
C PHE A 180 -12.36 4.89 6.51
N LYS A 181 -11.36 5.70 6.14
CA LYS A 181 -11.40 6.55 4.95
C LYS A 181 -10.02 6.70 4.33
N PHE A 182 -9.95 7.01 3.05
CA PHE A 182 -8.70 7.50 2.49
C PHE A 182 -8.38 8.90 3.01
N SER A 183 -7.09 9.17 3.14
CA SER A 183 -6.56 10.52 3.26
C SER A 183 -6.93 11.32 2.00
N ASN A 184 -7.22 12.59 2.20
CA ASN A 184 -7.43 13.53 1.10
C ASN A 184 -6.14 13.85 0.34
N ASN A 185 -4.97 13.49 0.90
CA ASN A 185 -3.69 13.68 0.25
C ASN A 185 -3.51 12.65 -0.86
N LYS A 186 -3.49 13.14 -2.10
CA LYS A 186 -3.19 12.37 -3.31
C LYS A 186 -1.92 12.92 -3.91
N PHE A 187 -0.89 12.10 -4.02
CA PHE A 187 0.39 12.48 -4.61
C PHE A 187 0.41 12.19 -6.11
N ASP A 188 0.96 13.12 -6.87
CA ASP A 188 1.09 13.12 -8.34
C ASP A 188 2.46 12.58 -8.81
N LYS A 189 3.25 12.01 -7.88
CA LYS A 189 4.58 11.50 -8.16
C LYS A 189 4.52 10.22 -9.01
N CYS A 190 5.05 10.31 -10.22
CA CYS A 190 5.22 9.19 -11.16
C CYS A 190 6.62 9.17 -11.80
N THR A 191 7.58 9.93 -11.25
CA THR A 191 8.98 9.90 -11.70
C THR A 191 9.70 8.67 -11.14
N ILE A 192 10.25 7.80 -11.99
CA ILE A 192 11.27 6.81 -11.63
C ILE A 192 12.61 7.52 -11.63
N GLU A 193 13.36 7.56 -10.53
CA GLU A 193 14.65 8.27 -10.48
C GLU A 193 15.80 7.50 -11.14
N GLN A 194 16.93 8.18 -11.40
CA GLN A 194 18.16 7.54 -11.84
C GLN A 194 18.59 6.49 -10.81
N GLY A 195 18.82 5.25 -11.26
CA GLY A 195 19.17 4.14 -10.37
C GLY A 195 17.97 3.47 -9.69
N GLU A 196 16.73 3.80 -10.06
CA GLU A 196 15.54 3.12 -9.57
C GLU A 196 14.95 2.12 -10.57
N PHE A 197 15.38 2.16 -11.84
CA PHE A 197 15.00 1.16 -12.84
C PHE A 197 15.98 -0.03 -12.80
N GLY A 198 15.63 -1.10 -12.08
CA GLY A 198 16.56 -2.20 -11.77
C GLY A 198 16.09 -3.61 -12.09
N PHE A 199 17.06 -4.50 -12.23
CA PHE A 199 16.94 -5.94 -12.48
C PHE A 199 17.73 -6.72 -11.42
N ILE A 200 17.18 -7.83 -10.93
CA ILE A 200 17.86 -8.78 -10.06
C ILE A 200 18.41 -9.90 -10.93
N VAL A 201 19.74 -10.07 -10.93
CA VAL A 201 20.44 -11.13 -11.64
C VAL A 201 19.98 -12.50 -11.15
N ALA A 202 19.70 -13.42 -12.07
CA ALA A 202 19.31 -14.80 -11.82
C ALA A 202 20.35 -15.77 -12.38
N GLU A 203 20.35 -17.01 -11.89
CA GLU A 203 21.20 -18.07 -12.45
C GLU A 203 20.80 -18.41 -13.90
N THR A 204 19.50 -18.52 -14.16
CA THR A 204 18.92 -18.89 -15.47
C THR A 204 17.58 -18.18 -15.70
N GLY A 205 17.11 -18.15 -16.95
CA GLY A 205 15.81 -17.57 -17.32
C GLY A 205 15.86 -16.05 -17.45
N ALA A 206 14.80 -15.36 -17.03
CA ALA A 206 14.78 -13.90 -17.03
C ALA A 206 15.87 -13.33 -16.12
N ASN A 207 16.58 -12.32 -16.61
CA ASN A 207 17.77 -11.74 -15.97
C ASN A 207 18.90 -12.77 -15.74
N ALA A 208 19.06 -13.79 -16.59
CA ALA A 208 20.18 -14.72 -16.47
C ALA A 208 21.54 -13.98 -16.45
N LYS A 209 22.41 -14.36 -15.51
CA LYS A 209 23.72 -13.72 -15.28
C LYS A 209 24.61 -13.63 -16.53
N ALA A 210 24.50 -14.61 -17.42
CA ALA A 210 25.23 -14.64 -18.69
C ALA A 210 24.90 -13.48 -19.65
N ASN A 211 23.80 -12.76 -19.42
CA ASN A 211 23.41 -11.60 -20.21
C ASN A 211 23.98 -10.28 -19.69
N PHE A 212 24.56 -10.27 -18.49
CA PHE A 212 25.09 -9.07 -17.83
C PHE A 212 26.62 -9.00 -17.96
N ASN A 213 27.17 -7.79 -17.77
CA ASN A 213 28.59 -7.52 -17.91
C ASN A 213 29.44 -8.32 -16.90
N SER A 214 30.32 -9.18 -17.42
CA SER A 214 31.17 -10.11 -16.65
C SER A 214 32.65 -9.73 -16.68
N HIS A 215 32.99 -8.44 -16.49
CA HIS A 215 34.35 -7.88 -16.60
C HIS A 215 35.51 -8.73 -16.01
N THR A 216 35.24 -9.60 -15.04
CA THR A 216 36.17 -10.65 -14.58
C THR A 216 35.47 -11.99 -14.30
N SER A 217 34.20 -11.94 -13.88
CA SER A 217 33.30 -13.07 -13.72
C SER A 217 31.87 -12.58 -13.89
N ASP A 218 30.94 -13.47 -14.21
CA ASP A 218 29.51 -13.16 -14.21
C ASP A 218 29.08 -12.57 -12.85
N PRO A 219 28.15 -11.61 -12.83
CA PRO A 219 27.59 -11.13 -11.57
C PRO A 219 26.88 -12.29 -10.85
N ALA A 220 27.03 -12.34 -9.53
CA ALA A 220 26.35 -13.33 -8.72
C ALA A 220 24.83 -13.17 -8.79
N ALA A 221 24.07 -14.26 -8.76
CA ALA A 221 22.62 -14.19 -8.61
C ALA A 221 22.23 -13.41 -7.35
N GLY A 222 21.16 -12.61 -7.45
CA GLY A 222 20.74 -11.66 -6.43
C GLY A 222 21.39 -10.27 -6.54
N THR A 223 22.44 -10.11 -7.37
CA THR A 223 23.02 -8.78 -7.67
C THR A 223 21.98 -7.90 -8.35
N LYS A 224 21.92 -6.63 -7.97
CA LYS A 224 21.05 -5.65 -8.63
C LYS A 224 21.83 -4.88 -9.70
N VAL A 225 21.30 -4.85 -10.91
CA VAL A 225 21.82 -4.07 -12.04
C VAL A 225 20.77 -3.05 -12.42
N PHE A 226 21.15 -1.78 -12.58
CA PHE A 226 20.21 -0.69 -12.88
C PHE A 226 20.46 -0.13 -14.28
N ALA A 227 19.37 0.08 -15.02
CA ALA A 227 19.41 0.82 -16.28
C ALA A 227 19.74 2.29 -16.00
N HIS A 228 20.33 2.94 -17.00
CA HIS A 228 20.80 4.31 -16.90
C HIS A 228 19.90 5.27 -17.67
N TYR A 229 19.68 6.49 -17.21
CA TYR A 229 19.04 7.49 -18.04
C TYR A 229 19.83 7.74 -19.33
N SER A 230 19.14 7.87 -20.46
CA SER A 230 19.83 8.34 -21.65
C SER A 230 20.43 9.73 -21.40
N THR A 231 21.65 9.97 -21.87
CA THR A 231 22.29 11.30 -21.80
C THR A 231 21.44 12.37 -22.48
N GLY A 232 20.58 11.96 -23.42
CA GLY A 232 19.62 12.81 -24.12
C GLY A 232 18.31 13.10 -23.37
N ASN A 233 18.15 12.68 -22.11
CA ASN A 233 17.03 13.07 -21.25
C ASN A 233 17.14 14.56 -20.84
N ASN A 234 17.08 15.44 -21.82
CA ASN A 234 17.05 16.89 -21.67
C ASN A 234 15.60 17.40 -21.55
N SER A 235 15.41 18.72 -21.58
CA SER A 235 14.11 19.39 -21.41
C SER A 235 13.01 18.95 -22.39
N GLY A 236 13.31 18.20 -23.45
CA GLY A 236 12.32 17.62 -24.35
C GLY A 236 11.79 16.23 -23.95
N LYS A 237 12.38 15.58 -22.94
CA LYS A 237 12.01 14.24 -22.46
C LYS A 237 11.41 14.31 -21.06
N ASP A 238 10.25 14.95 -20.94
CA ASP A 238 9.53 15.18 -19.68
C ASP A 238 8.58 14.04 -19.29
N GLY A 239 8.33 13.09 -20.19
CA GLY A 239 7.41 11.98 -20.02
C GLY A 239 5.93 12.34 -20.17
N LEU A 240 5.59 13.59 -20.51
CA LEU A 240 4.17 14.00 -20.60
C LEU A 240 3.45 13.37 -21.78
N THR A 241 4.18 12.98 -22.83
CA THR A 241 3.66 12.27 -24.02
C THR A 241 4.54 11.09 -24.37
N ALA A 242 4.01 10.13 -25.15
CA ALA A 242 4.79 9.00 -25.65
C ALA A 242 6.01 9.43 -26.49
N ALA A 243 5.90 10.50 -27.29
CA ALA A 243 7.00 11.03 -28.09
C ALA A 243 8.13 11.62 -27.21
N ASN A 244 7.76 12.16 -26.05
CA ASN A 244 8.66 12.75 -25.06
C ASN A 244 8.96 11.80 -23.89
N ALA A 245 8.79 10.48 -24.08
CA ALA A 245 9.03 9.50 -23.04
C ALA A 245 10.45 9.60 -22.46
N ILE A 246 10.55 9.52 -21.13
CA ILE A 246 11.84 9.47 -20.42
C ILE A 246 12.50 8.13 -20.73
N GLU A 247 13.76 8.17 -21.17
CA GLU A 247 14.46 6.98 -21.66
C GLU A 247 15.43 6.42 -20.62
N PHE A 248 15.30 5.13 -20.36
CA PHE A 248 16.29 4.31 -19.69
C PHE A 248 16.99 3.42 -20.73
N GLU A 249 18.29 3.19 -20.52
CA GLU A 249 19.16 2.42 -21.38
C GLU A 249 19.76 1.28 -20.59
N LEU A 250 19.61 0.07 -21.13
CA LEU A 250 20.36 -1.11 -20.73
C LEU A 250 21.46 -1.31 -21.77
N ARG A 251 22.67 -0.84 -21.44
CA ARG A 251 23.75 -0.58 -22.39
C ARG A 251 24.65 -1.79 -22.55
N LYS A 252 25.25 -1.93 -23.74
CA LYS A 252 26.31 -2.92 -23.99
C LYS A 252 27.52 -2.67 -23.09
N GLY A 253 28.20 -3.75 -22.74
CA GLY A 253 29.44 -3.72 -21.98
C GLY A 253 30.58 -3.06 -22.76
N LYS A 254 31.43 -2.29 -22.09
CA LYS A 254 32.79 -1.97 -22.53
C LYS A 254 33.70 -3.14 -22.21
N ALA A 255 34.54 -3.53 -23.17
CA ALA A 255 35.59 -4.49 -22.92
C ALA A 255 36.47 -4.01 -21.77
N SER A 256 36.81 -4.92 -20.85
CA SER A 256 37.69 -4.62 -19.73
C SER A 256 37.21 -3.47 -18.82
N THR A 257 35.90 -3.26 -18.65
CA THR A 257 35.35 -2.34 -17.64
C THR A 257 34.10 -2.91 -16.96
N ALA A 258 34.06 -2.92 -15.63
CA ALA A 258 32.91 -3.44 -14.87
C ALA A 258 31.73 -2.47 -14.87
N TYR A 259 30.53 -3.03 -14.73
CA TYR A 259 29.35 -2.30 -14.27
C TYR A 259 29.65 -1.58 -12.94
N PRO A 260 29.20 -0.32 -12.73
CA PRO A 260 28.28 0.45 -13.59
C PRO A 260 28.94 1.25 -14.72
N THR A 261 30.25 1.51 -14.63
CA THR A 261 30.95 2.38 -15.60
C THR A 261 31.11 1.74 -16.98
N GLY A 262 31.18 0.42 -17.03
CA GLY A 262 31.33 -0.36 -18.26
C GLY A 262 30.02 -0.69 -18.95
N GLY A 263 28.85 -0.28 -18.46
CA GLY A 263 27.56 -0.72 -19.02
C GLY A 263 27.09 -2.04 -18.42
N GLU A 264 25.80 -2.32 -18.60
CA GLU A 264 25.07 -3.32 -17.85
C GLU A 264 25.12 -4.72 -18.48
N LEU A 265 25.12 -4.80 -19.81
CA LEU A 265 25.07 -6.04 -20.58
C LEU A 265 26.45 -6.55 -20.96
N THR A 266 26.52 -7.74 -21.53
CA THR A 266 27.73 -8.22 -22.21
C THR A 266 28.19 -7.25 -23.31
N THR A 267 29.45 -7.36 -23.73
CA THR A 267 30.02 -6.49 -24.78
C THR A 267 29.33 -6.64 -26.13
N SER A 268 28.80 -7.82 -26.43
CA SER A 268 28.05 -8.09 -27.66
C SER A 268 26.58 -7.63 -27.56
N GLY A 269 26.06 -7.54 -26.33
CA GLY A 269 24.67 -7.25 -26.03
C GLY A 269 23.83 -8.51 -25.77
N ALA A 270 22.56 -8.29 -25.50
CA ALA A 270 21.55 -9.30 -25.26
C ALA A 270 20.95 -9.82 -26.58
N LEU A 271 20.82 -11.14 -26.69
CA LEU A 271 20.16 -11.83 -27.81
C LEU A 271 18.62 -11.74 -27.70
N ASP A 272 17.89 -12.13 -28.75
CA ASP A 272 16.42 -12.24 -28.75
C ASP A 272 15.85 -13.39 -27.90
N THR A 273 16.74 -14.20 -27.33
CA THR A 273 16.48 -15.23 -26.32
C THR A 273 16.90 -14.80 -24.91
N ALA A 274 17.50 -13.62 -24.76
CA ALA A 274 17.83 -13.04 -23.46
C ALA A 274 16.64 -12.24 -22.95
N TYR A 275 15.96 -12.81 -21.95
CA TYR A 275 14.74 -12.25 -21.34
C TYR A 275 15.06 -11.45 -20.09
N PHE A 276 14.26 -10.41 -19.84
CA PHE A 276 14.42 -9.51 -18.70
C PHE A 276 13.09 -9.28 -17.97
N LYS A 277 13.21 -8.92 -16.69
CA LYS A 277 12.16 -8.38 -15.84
C LYS A 277 12.77 -7.35 -14.87
N ALA A 278 12.18 -6.17 -14.77
CA ALA A 278 12.62 -5.11 -13.88
C ALA A 278 12.13 -5.37 -12.44
N ASP A 279 12.53 -6.50 -11.86
CA ASP A 279 12.11 -6.95 -10.53
C ASP A 279 12.85 -6.26 -9.36
N ALA A 280 13.79 -5.36 -9.68
CA ALA A 280 14.31 -4.36 -8.74
C ALA A 280 13.85 -2.93 -9.08
N LEU A 281 12.85 -2.75 -9.96
CA LEU A 281 12.23 -1.46 -10.24
C LEU A 281 11.61 -0.87 -8.97
N ILE A 282 11.93 0.38 -8.68
CA ILE A 282 11.33 1.18 -7.61
C ILE A 282 10.41 2.21 -8.27
N LEU A 283 9.15 2.26 -7.81
CA LEU A 283 8.21 3.32 -8.17
C LEU A 283 7.94 4.20 -6.96
N PRO A 284 7.55 5.47 -7.16
CA PRO A 284 7.00 6.30 -6.10
C PRO A 284 5.85 5.60 -5.36
N ASP A 285 5.65 5.96 -4.09
CA ASP A 285 4.61 5.39 -3.23
C ASP A 285 3.23 5.46 -3.88
N GLY A 286 2.59 4.31 -4.06
CA GLY A 286 1.27 4.20 -4.66
C GLY A 286 1.23 4.32 -6.18
N ALA A 287 2.35 4.63 -6.83
CA ALA A 287 2.44 4.61 -8.28
C ALA A 287 2.45 3.18 -8.82
N PHE A 288 1.93 3.00 -10.03
CA PHE A 288 1.79 1.69 -10.68
C PHE A 288 2.03 1.78 -12.18
N ILE A 289 2.32 0.64 -12.81
CA ILE A 289 2.44 0.54 -14.26
C ILE A 289 1.04 0.40 -14.86
N GLU A 290 0.68 1.29 -15.78
CA GLU A 290 -0.52 1.16 -16.60
C GLU A 290 -0.15 0.59 -17.96
N LEU A 291 -0.77 -0.53 -18.33
CA LEU A 291 -0.68 -1.10 -19.67
C LEU A 291 -1.75 -0.51 -20.58
N GLY A 292 -1.37 -0.21 -21.83
CA GLY A 292 -2.32 0.20 -22.86
C GLY A 292 -3.32 -0.91 -23.19
N THR A 293 -4.59 -0.53 -23.43
CA THR A 293 -5.61 -1.44 -23.98
C THR A 293 -5.57 -1.50 -25.50
N THR A 294 -5.03 -0.46 -26.14
CA THR A 294 -4.94 -0.28 -27.59
C THR A 294 -3.66 0.48 -27.93
N ASP A 295 -2.55 -0.24 -28.04
CA ASP A 295 -1.51 -0.10 -29.07
C ASP A 295 -0.36 -1.08 -28.77
N LYS A 296 0.34 -1.48 -29.82
CA LYS A 296 0.97 -2.80 -29.97
C LYS A 296 2.31 -3.03 -29.25
N ASP A 297 2.80 -2.09 -28.43
CA ASP A 297 4.18 -2.12 -27.92
C ASP A 297 4.38 -1.81 -26.43
N ASP A 298 3.30 -1.63 -25.65
CA ASP A 298 3.42 -1.47 -24.19
C ASP A 298 3.76 -2.81 -23.50
N VAL A 299 4.90 -2.85 -22.82
CA VAL A 299 5.36 -4.00 -22.02
C VAL A 299 5.40 -3.57 -20.56
N ASP A 300 4.78 -4.35 -19.67
CA ASP A 300 4.96 -4.13 -18.24
C ASP A 300 6.38 -4.58 -17.89
N PRO A 301 7.29 -3.67 -17.50
CA PRO A 301 8.67 -4.05 -17.29
C PRO A 301 8.83 -5.00 -16.09
N ILE A 302 7.90 -5.00 -15.13
CA ILE A 302 7.99 -5.83 -13.92
C ILE A 302 7.67 -7.29 -14.24
N THR A 303 6.59 -7.52 -14.99
CA THR A 303 6.16 -8.88 -15.37
C THR A 303 6.79 -9.34 -16.68
N GLY A 304 7.21 -8.38 -17.52
CA GLY A 304 7.74 -8.61 -18.86
C GLY A 304 6.67 -9.01 -19.86
N ILE A 305 5.38 -8.79 -19.60
CA ILE A 305 4.27 -9.24 -20.45
C ILE A 305 3.78 -8.09 -21.34
N LYS A 306 3.63 -8.32 -22.65
CA LYS A 306 2.86 -7.42 -23.53
C LYS A 306 1.40 -7.51 -23.15
N LYS A 307 0.76 -6.35 -22.96
CA LYS A 307 -0.69 -6.14 -22.76
C LYS A 307 -1.33 -6.92 -21.60
N THR A 308 -2.46 -6.42 -21.11
CA THR A 308 -3.27 -7.12 -20.10
C THR A 308 -3.77 -8.46 -20.66
N GLY A 309 -3.49 -9.57 -19.96
CA GLY A 309 -3.97 -10.91 -20.33
C GLY A 309 -3.10 -11.70 -21.32
N GLY A 310 -1.85 -11.27 -21.58
CA GLY A 310 -0.87 -12.07 -22.32
C GLY A 310 -0.56 -13.41 -21.64
N THR A 311 -0.27 -14.45 -22.42
CA THR A 311 0.09 -15.78 -21.90
C THR A 311 1.57 -15.80 -21.51
N VAL A 312 1.87 -16.24 -20.29
CA VAL A 312 3.25 -16.36 -19.78
C VAL A 312 3.76 -17.77 -20.00
N THR A 313 4.89 -17.90 -20.69
CA THR A 313 5.72 -19.11 -20.58
C THR A 313 6.74 -18.87 -19.48
N ALA A 314 6.87 -19.80 -18.53
CA ALA A 314 7.78 -19.65 -17.40
C ALA A 314 9.21 -19.35 -17.89
N GLY A 315 9.80 -18.26 -17.39
CA GLY A 315 11.15 -17.84 -17.75
C GLY A 315 11.29 -17.12 -19.09
N GLN A 316 10.21 -16.90 -19.84
CA GLN A 316 10.19 -16.09 -21.06
C GLN A 316 9.31 -14.86 -20.87
N THR A 317 9.79 -13.72 -21.36
CA THR A 317 9.09 -12.43 -21.34
C THR A 317 9.11 -11.80 -22.73
N ASP A 318 8.29 -10.79 -22.94
CA ASP A 318 8.35 -9.93 -24.13
C ASP A 318 9.45 -8.86 -24.02
N LEU A 319 9.93 -8.59 -22.80
CA LEU A 319 11.06 -7.71 -22.55
C LEU A 319 12.38 -8.45 -22.79
N LYS A 320 12.95 -8.33 -23.99
CA LYS A 320 14.10 -9.14 -24.43
C LYS A 320 15.02 -8.37 -25.38
N GLY A 321 16.19 -8.92 -25.68
CA GLY A 321 17.04 -8.38 -26.74
C GLY A 321 16.41 -8.52 -28.13
N ALA A 322 17.06 -7.97 -29.15
CA ALA A 322 16.66 -8.15 -30.54
C ALA A 322 17.57 -9.14 -31.28
N SER A 323 17.03 -9.70 -32.37
CA SER A 323 17.78 -10.61 -33.23
C SER A 323 19.01 -9.89 -33.79
N GLY A 324 20.15 -10.57 -33.80
CA GLY A 324 21.43 -9.95 -34.17
C GLY A 324 21.97 -8.92 -33.16
N GLN A 325 21.42 -8.85 -31.94
CA GLN A 325 21.85 -7.94 -30.86
C GLN A 325 21.76 -6.45 -31.25
N SER A 326 20.82 -6.11 -32.13
CA SER A 326 20.47 -4.72 -32.41
C SER A 326 19.82 -4.06 -31.19
N SER A 327 19.77 -2.73 -31.20
CA SER A 327 18.98 -1.97 -30.22
C SER A 327 17.49 -2.25 -30.41
N VAL A 328 16.76 -2.36 -29.30
CA VAL A 328 15.29 -2.51 -29.27
C VAL A 328 14.72 -1.72 -28.12
N SER A 329 13.54 -1.14 -28.31
CA SER A 329 12.89 -0.28 -27.32
C SER A 329 11.50 -0.77 -26.94
N TYR A 330 11.15 -0.57 -25.68
CA TYR A 330 9.88 -0.94 -25.09
C TYR A 330 9.30 0.25 -24.34
N THR A 331 8.02 0.54 -24.53
CA THR A 331 7.34 1.64 -23.84
C THR A 331 6.47 1.13 -22.71
N PHE A 332 6.26 1.98 -21.71
CA PHE A 332 5.33 1.76 -20.62
C PHE A 332 4.95 3.09 -19.98
N ARG A 333 3.90 3.07 -19.14
CA ARG A 333 3.41 4.25 -18.45
C ARG A 333 3.38 4.03 -16.95
N VAL A 334 3.84 5.01 -16.21
CA VAL A 334 3.73 5.05 -14.75
C VAL A 334 2.61 6.02 -14.41
N VAL A 335 1.64 5.55 -13.65
CA VAL A 335 0.54 6.36 -13.11
C VAL A 335 0.82 6.60 -11.64
N ALA A 336 0.68 7.85 -11.20
CA ALA A 336 0.91 8.25 -9.82
C ALA A 336 -0.16 7.68 -8.88
N GLN A 337 0.05 7.88 -7.58
CA GLN A 337 -0.88 7.48 -6.53
C GLN A 337 -2.29 8.04 -6.75
N ASP A 338 -2.40 9.29 -7.23
CA ASP A 338 -3.66 9.96 -7.53
C ASP A 338 -4.53 9.26 -8.61
N GLY A 339 -3.95 8.34 -9.39
CA GLY A 339 -4.62 7.62 -10.47
C GLY A 339 -4.84 8.44 -11.75
N ILE A 340 -4.37 9.69 -11.79
CA ILE A 340 -4.62 10.65 -12.87
C ILE A 340 -3.30 11.08 -13.52
N THR A 341 -2.30 11.44 -12.72
CA THR A 341 -1.01 11.93 -13.23
C THR A 341 -0.21 10.79 -13.80
N LYS A 342 0.33 10.95 -15.02
CA LYS A 342 1.04 9.88 -15.73
C LYS A 342 2.33 10.40 -16.35
N LYS A 343 3.31 9.50 -16.44
CA LYS A 343 4.51 9.68 -17.25
C LYS A 343 4.75 8.49 -18.16
N HIS A 344 5.21 8.79 -19.37
CA HIS A 344 5.62 7.82 -20.38
C HIS A 344 7.11 7.56 -20.25
N TYR A 345 7.46 6.29 -20.35
CA TYR A 345 8.82 5.82 -20.26
C TYR A 345 9.14 4.90 -21.42
N LYS A 346 10.43 4.83 -21.73
CA LYS A 346 10.99 3.92 -22.72
C LYS A 346 12.21 3.24 -22.12
N LEU A 347 12.30 1.93 -22.25
CA LEU A 347 13.51 1.16 -21.97
C LEU A 347 14.12 0.71 -23.29
N THR A 348 15.39 1.03 -23.51
CA THR A 348 16.15 0.61 -24.70
C THR A 348 17.22 -0.40 -24.30
N ILE A 349 17.08 -1.62 -24.82
CA ILE A 349 18.02 -2.73 -24.62
C ILE A 349 19.04 -2.72 -25.77
N ASN A 350 20.29 -3.09 -25.47
CA ASN A 350 21.43 -3.00 -26.39
C ASN A 350 21.73 -1.56 -26.85
N ALA A 351 21.44 -0.58 -25.99
CA ALA A 351 21.93 0.77 -26.16
C ALA A 351 23.46 0.79 -26.27
N ASN A 352 24.00 1.85 -26.89
CA ASN A 352 25.45 1.97 -27.06
C ASN A 352 26.17 1.88 -25.72
N ALA A 353 27.37 1.31 -25.73
CA ALA A 353 28.21 1.30 -24.55
C ALA A 353 28.39 2.74 -24.02
N PRO A 354 28.59 2.92 -22.69
CA PRO A 354 28.84 4.24 -22.12
C PRO A 354 29.92 5.00 -22.92
N SER A 355 29.88 6.34 -23.00
CA SER A 355 31.02 7.08 -23.58
C SER A 355 32.22 7.09 -22.67
#